data_AF-A0A1B7MG43-F1
#
_entry.id   AF-A0A1B7MG43-F1
#
_cell.length_a   1.000
_cell.length_b   1.000
_cell.length_c   1.000
_cell.angle_alpha   90.00
_cell.angle_beta   90.00
_cell.angle_gamma   90.00
#
_symmetry.space_group_name_H-M   'P 1'
#
loop_
_entity.id
_entity.type
_entity.pdbx_description
1 polymer ?
#
loop_
_entity_poly.entity_id
_entity_poly.type
_entity_poly.pdbx_seq_one_letter_code
_entity_poly.pdbx_strand_id
1 'polypeptide(L)'
;MSPPVSHLLNSLPADLSQQLKGHVNQALLGFTRPNSTSQFAQNAPVLAKFREAIAQDNSKDDTAFMRHFRALVPITSYEHYEPFVAKFFATPCQEVDVKDMLAPGLPCFQYQPQIKRGL
;
A
#
# COMPACT_ATOMS: atom_id res chain seq x y z
N MET A 1 19.61 14.73 21.52
CA MET A 1 19.10 13.52 20.86
C MET A 1 19.89 13.33 19.58
N SER A 2 20.79 12.34 19.53
CA SER A 2 21.54 12.03 18.31
C SER A 2 20.60 11.35 17.31
N PRO A 3 20.67 11.63 16.01
CA PRO A 3 19.86 10.93 15.02
C PRO A 3 20.37 9.48 14.95
N PRO A 4 19.62 8.47 15.40
CA PRO A 4 20.06 7.09 15.24
C PRO A 4 19.63 6.63 13.84
N VAL A 5 20.45 5.80 13.19
CA VAL A 5 20.25 5.14 11.89
C VAL A 5 21.01 5.74 10.69
N SER A 6 21.18 7.06 10.58
CA SER A 6 21.83 7.65 9.38
C SER A 6 23.31 7.27 9.22
N HIS A 7 24.04 7.10 10.32
CA HIS A 7 25.49 6.86 10.29
C HIS A 7 25.87 5.47 9.76
N LEU A 8 25.02 4.46 9.95
CA LEU A 8 25.30 3.08 9.51
C LEU A 8 25.14 2.93 7.99
N LEU A 9 24.13 3.56 7.40
CA LEU A 9 23.93 3.54 5.95
C LEU A 9 25.05 4.28 5.19
N ASN A 10 25.63 5.32 5.81
CA ASN A 10 26.76 6.07 5.26
C ASN A 10 28.10 5.31 5.40
N SER A 11 28.15 4.25 6.21
CA SER A 11 29.33 3.39 6.38
C SER A 11 29.38 2.22 5.39
N LEU A 12 28.33 2.02 4.60
CA LEU A 12 28.30 0.96 3.60
C LEU A 12 29.21 1.31 2.41
N PRO A 13 30.01 0.36 1.91
CA PRO A 13 30.64 0.45 0.60
C PRO A 13 29.62 0.84 -0.49
N ALA A 14 30.07 1.60 -1.48
CA ALA A 14 29.20 2.13 -2.54
C ALA A 14 28.37 1.03 -3.22
N ASP A 15 28.98 -0.12 -3.52
CA ASP A 15 28.32 -1.27 -4.15
C ASP A 15 27.21 -1.84 -3.27
N LEU A 16 27.46 -1.99 -1.97
CA LEU A 16 26.46 -2.48 -1.01
C LEU A 16 25.33 -1.47 -0.81
N SER A 17 25.65 -0.17 -0.80
CA SER A 17 24.63 0.90 -0.77
C SER A 17 23.74 0.87 -2.01
N GLN A 18 24.32 0.65 -3.19
CA GLN A 18 23.58 0.56 -4.45
C GLN A 18 22.73 -0.71 -4.51
N GLN A 19 23.26 -1.86 -4.09
CA GLN A 19 22.50 -3.11 -3.99
C GLN A 19 21.32 -2.97 -3.03
N LEU A 20 21.53 -2.38 -1.84
CA LEU A 20 20.47 -2.13 -0.87
C LEU A 20 19.38 -1.22 -1.45
N LYS A 21 19.76 -0.11 -2.10
CA LYS A 21 18.80 0.78 -2.79
C LYS A 21 18.01 0.05 -3.86
N GLY A 22 18.67 -0.76 -4.68
CA GLY A 22 18.02 -1.59 -5.69
C GLY A 22 17.02 -2.56 -5.09
N HIS A 23 17.42 -3.28 -4.04
CA HIS A 23 16.57 -4.24 -3.35
C HIS A 23 15.34 -3.58 -2.72
N VAL A 24 15.52 -2.48 -1.99
CA VAL A 24 14.41 -1.72 -1.38
C VAL A 24 13.46 -1.19 -2.46
N ASN A 25 13.98 -0.70 -3.59
CA ASN A 25 13.15 -0.21 -4.68
C ASN A 25 12.31 -1.33 -5.31
N GLN A 26 12.90 -2.51 -5.53
CA GLN A 26 12.19 -3.67 -6.06
C GLN A 26 11.13 -4.19 -5.08
N ALA A 27 11.45 -4.26 -3.80
CA ALA A 27 10.48 -4.65 -2.78
C ALA A 27 9.31 -3.66 -2.71
N LEU A 28 9.60 -2.36 -2.67
CA LEU A 28 8.57 -1.33 -2.63
C LEU A 28 7.70 -1.35 -3.89
N LEU A 29 8.27 -1.52 -5.07
CA LEU A 29 7.52 -1.70 -6.31
C LEU A 29 6.61 -2.94 -6.25
N GLY A 30 7.14 -4.05 -5.75
CA GLY A 30 6.41 -5.32 -5.61
C GLY A 30 5.17 -5.22 -4.71
N PHE A 31 5.16 -4.31 -3.73
CA PHE A 31 3.97 -4.05 -2.91
C PHE A 31 3.07 -2.98 -3.51
N THR A 32 3.65 -1.89 -4.01
CA THR A 32 2.88 -0.70 -4.40
C THR A 32 2.16 -0.87 -5.73
N ARG A 33 2.74 -1.60 -6.69
CA ARG A 33 2.12 -1.83 -8.00
C ARG A 33 0.86 -2.70 -7.90
N PRO A 34 0.85 -3.85 -7.20
CA PRO A 34 -0.39 -4.61 -7.03
C PRO A 34 -1.40 -3.87 -6.15
N ASN A 35 -0.95 -3.18 -5.10
CA ASN A 35 -1.85 -2.49 -4.18
C ASN A 35 -2.46 -1.21 -4.79
N SER A 36 -1.93 -0.69 -5.91
CA SER A 36 -2.53 0.47 -6.58
C SER A 36 -3.92 0.18 -7.14
N THR A 37 -4.32 -1.09 -7.29
CA THR A 37 -5.67 -1.47 -7.72
C THR A 37 -6.61 -1.78 -6.54
N SER A 38 -6.14 -1.67 -5.30
CA SER A 38 -6.95 -1.91 -4.10
C SER A 38 -8.09 -0.88 -3.98
N GLN A 39 -9.15 -1.23 -3.23
CA GLN A 39 -10.24 -0.30 -2.96
C GLN A 39 -9.74 0.99 -2.29
N PHE A 40 -8.79 0.89 -1.35
CA PHE A 40 -8.19 2.06 -0.73
C PHE A 40 -7.47 2.94 -1.75
N ALA A 41 -6.61 2.36 -2.60
CA ALA A 41 -5.90 3.12 -3.62
C ALA A 41 -6.84 3.82 -4.63
N GLN A 42 -7.94 3.16 -4.98
CA GLN A 42 -8.88 3.67 -5.96
C GLN A 42 -9.84 4.72 -5.40
N ASN A 43 -10.20 4.62 -4.11
CA ASN A 43 -11.29 5.43 -3.55
C ASN A 43 -10.86 6.42 -2.46
N ALA A 44 -9.68 6.27 -1.85
CA ALA A 44 -9.26 7.18 -0.80
C ALA A 44 -8.94 8.58 -1.37
N PRO A 45 -9.53 9.66 -0.82
CA PRO A 45 -9.26 11.02 -1.28
C PRO A 45 -7.79 11.41 -1.17
N VAL A 46 -7.11 10.91 -0.13
CA VAL A 46 -5.69 11.17 0.14
C VAL A 46 -4.75 10.66 -0.96
N LEU A 47 -5.22 9.73 -1.80
CA LEU A 47 -4.46 9.17 -2.92
C LEU A 47 -4.90 9.70 -4.30
N ALA A 48 -5.81 10.68 -4.35
CA ALA A 48 -6.37 11.18 -5.61
C ALA A 48 -5.30 11.66 -6.60
N LYS A 49 -4.35 12.49 -6.14
CA LYS A 49 -3.26 13.00 -6.99
C LYS A 49 -2.37 11.90 -7.55
N PHE A 50 -2.06 10.90 -6.72
CA PHE A 50 -1.26 9.75 -7.15
C PHE A 50 -2.01 8.95 -8.22
N ARG A 51 -3.29 8.66 -7.98
CA ARG A 51 -4.15 7.92 -8.92
C ARG A 51 -4.29 8.65 -10.26
N GLU A 52 -4.50 9.96 -10.24
CA GLU A 52 -4.55 10.78 -11.46
C GLU A 52 -3.25 10.72 -12.25
N ALA A 53 -2.10 10.85 -11.57
CA ALA A 53 -0.81 10.83 -12.22
C ALA A 53 -0.50 9.48 -12.90
N ILE A 54 -0.79 8.36 -12.23
CA ILE A 54 -0.56 7.02 -12.81
C ILE A 54 -1.58 6.66 -13.91
N ALA A 55 -2.76 7.30 -13.94
CA ALA A 55 -3.75 7.10 -15.00
C ALA A 55 -3.39 7.88 -16.27
N GLN A 56 -2.75 9.04 -16.12
CA GLN A 56 -2.25 9.84 -17.25
C GLN A 56 -0.94 9.29 -17.83
N ASP A 57 -0.15 8.61 -17.01
CA ASP A 57 1.05 7.91 -17.44
C ASP A 57 0.68 6.59 -18.13
N ASN A 58 0.53 6.64 -19.45
CA ASN A 58 0.25 5.46 -20.28
C ASN A 58 1.43 4.47 -20.35
N SER A 59 2.58 4.79 -19.74
CA SER A 59 3.71 3.89 -19.71
C SER A 59 3.51 2.82 -18.63
N LYS A 60 3.82 1.56 -18.97
CA LYS A 60 4.01 0.50 -17.97
C LYS A 60 5.39 0.60 -17.31
N ASP A 61 6.01 1.79 -17.30
CA ASP A 61 7.33 2.00 -16.72
C ASP A 61 7.23 2.04 -15.19
N ASP A 62 7.99 1.15 -14.55
CA ASP A 62 8.08 1.08 -13.10
C ASP A 62 8.88 2.24 -12.52
N THR A 63 9.79 2.83 -13.30
CA THR A 63 10.57 3.99 -12.86
C THR A 63 9.67 5.21 -12.70
N ALA A 64 8.85 5.51 -13.71
CA ALA A 64 7.86 6.58 -13.66
C ALA A 64 6.82 6.34 -12.55
N PHE A 65 6.29 5.13 -12.41
CA PHE A 65 5.37 4.77 -11.33
C PHE A 65 5.99 5.04 -9.94
N MET A 66 7.22 4.58 -9.69
CA MET A 66 7.90 4.78 -8.42
C MET A 66 8.22 6.24 -8.13
N ARG A 67 8.48 7.04 -9.18
CA ARG A 67 8.63 8.49 -9.06
C ARG A 67 7.32 9.13 -8.60
N HIS A 68 6.19 8.77 -9.22
CA HIS A 68 4.87 9.26 -8.81
C HIS A 68 4.52 8.81 -7.40
N PHE A 69 4.77 7.55 -7.04
CA PHE A 69 4.53 7.04 -5.69
C PHE A 69 5.24 7.88 -4.63
N ARG A 70 6.56 8.06 -4.77
CA ARG A 70 7.37 8.82 -3.79
C ARG A 70 7.00 10.29 -3.71
N ALA A 71 6.53 10.89 -4.81
CA ALA A 71 6.22 12.31 -4.87
C ALA A 71 4.79 12.63 -4.39
N LEU A 72 3.84 11.71 -4.58
CA LEU A 72 2.41 12.00 -4.49
C LEU A 72 1.67 11.20 -3.43
N VAL A 73 2.23 10.07 -2.95
CA VAL A 73 1.64 9.32 -1.83
C VAL A 73 2.10 9.98 -0.52
N PRO A 74 1.20 10.63 0.24
CA PRO A 74 1.58 11.28 1.48
C PRO A 74 1.77 10.25 2.59
N ILE A 75 2.45 10.66 3.66
CA ILE A 75 2.39 9.95 4.93
C ILE A 75 0.95 10.09 5.46
N THR A 76 0.32 8.96 5.73
CA THR A 76 -1.08 8.88 6.19
C THR A 76 -1.15 8.54 7.68
N SER A 77 -2.32 8.80 8.25
CA SER A 77 -2.71 8.41 9.61
C SER A 77 -3.94 7.50 9.59
N TYR A 78 -4.30 6.89 10.72
CA TYR A 78 -5.38 5.88 10.80
C TYR A 78 -6.74 6.41 10.32
N GLU A 79 -7.02 7.69 10.51
CA GLU A 79 -8.28 8.35 10.12
C GLU A 79 -8.54 8.23 8.61
N HIS A 80 -7.50 8.11 7.79
CA HIS A 80 -7.64 7.89 6.35
C HIS A 80 -8.07 6.46 6.01
N TYR A 81 -7.72 5.50 6.86
CA TYR A 81 -8.03 4.08 6.69
C TYR A 81 -9.34 3.68 7.37
N GLU A 82 -9.76 4.41 8.40
CA GLU A 82 -10.92 4.08 9.23
C GLU A 82 -12.19 3.75 8.41
N PRO A 83 -12.62 4.54 7.39
CA PRO A 83 -13.81 4.21 6.60
C PRO A 83 -13.72 2.89 5.83
N PHE A 84 -12.50 2.46 5.49
CA PHE A 84 -12.21 1.23 4.79
C PHE A 84 -12.11 0.05 5.77
N VAL A 85 -11.46 0.28 6.90
CA VAL A 85 -11.28 -0.72 7.96
C VAL A 85 -12.62 -1.04 8.65
N ALA A 86 -13.50 -0.05 8.85
CA ALA A 86 -14.81 -0.23 9.46
C ALA A 86 -15.67 -1.27 8.72
N LYS A 87 -15.50 -1.45 7.41
CA LYS A 87 -16.25 -2.43 6.61
C LYS A 87 -16.00 -3.88 7.04
N PHE A 88 -14.80 -4.20 7.56
CA PHE A 88 -14.51 -5.53 8.10
C PHE A 88 -15.33 -5.87 9.35
N PHE A 89 -15.84 -4.86 10.05
CA PHE A 89 -16.60 -5.01 11.30
C PHE A 89 -18.10 -4.75 11.11
N ALA A 90 -18.53 -4.46 9.87
CA ALA A 90 -19.95 -4.33 9.55
C ALA A 90 -20.68 -5.65 9.80
N THR A 91 -21.95 -5.58 10.17
CA THR A 91 -22.81 -6.76 10.35
C THR A 91 -24.04 -6.64 9.46
N PRO A 92 -24.16 -7.47 8.41
CA PRO A 92 -23.19 -8.48 7.95
C PRO A 92 -21.96 -7.86 7.29
N CYS A 93 -20.80 -8.50 7.43
CA CYS A 93 -19.60 -8.18 6.65
C CYS A 93 -19.72 -8.91 5.30
N GLN A 94 -19.97 -8.17 4.22
CA GLN A 94 -20.07 -8.79 2.89
C GLN A 94 -18.67 -8.93 2.28
N GLU A 95 -18.37 -10.07 1.69
CA GLU A 95 -17.07 -10.33 1.06
C GLU A 95 -16.74 -9.28 -0.02
N VAL A 96 -17.71 -8.88 -0.83
CA VAL A 96 -17.55 -7.87 -1.88
C VAL A 96 -17.11 -6.51 -1.32
N ASP A 97 -17.54 -6.19 -0.09
CA ASP A 97 -17.20 -4.92 0.55
C ASP A 97 -15.77 -4.89 1.08
N VAL A 98 -15.13 -6.06 1.25
CA VAL A 98 -13.81 -6.21 1.90
C VAL A 98 -12.75 -6.89 1.05
N LYS A 99 -13.14 -7.50 -0.07
CA LYS A 99 -12.23 -8.06 -1.06
C LYS A 99 -11.41 -6.96 -1.71
N ASP A 100 -10.12 -7.20 -1.87
CA ASP A 100 -9.16 -6.26 -2.46
C ASP A 100 -9.07 -4.91 -1.71
N MET A 101 -9.46 -4.88 -0.42
CA MET A 101 -9.64 -3.63 0.33
C MET A 101 -8.35 -2.78 0.45
N LEU A 102 -7.29 -3.36 1.02
CA LEU A 102 -6.00 -2.70 1.24
C LEU A 102 -4.89 -3.29 0.35
N ALA A 103 -5.10 -4.52 -0.13
CA ALA A 103 -4.21 -5.27 -1.01
C ALA A 103 -5.07 -6.30 -1.76
N PRO A 104 -4.62 -6.80 -2.93
CA PRO A 104 -5.32 -7.86 -3.65
C PRO A 104 -5.59 -9.10 -2.78
N GLY A 105 -6.78 -9.67 -2.93
CA GLY A 105 -7.29 -10.81 -2.16
C GLY A 105 -8.13 -10.40 -0.95
N LEU A 106 -8.40 -11.37 -0.08
CA LEU A 106 -8.99 -11.13 1.23
C LEU A 106 -7.86 -11.07 2.26
N PRO A 107 -7.96 -10.22 3.30
CA PRO A 107 -6.99 -10.30 4.36
C PRO A 107 -7.06 -11.67 5.02
N CYS A 108 -5.90 -12.27 5.24
CA CYS A 108 -5.75 -13.50 6.00
C CYS A 108 -5.99 -13.27 7.50
N PHE A 109 -7.08 -12.59 7.86
CA PHE A 109 -7.56 -12.67 9.22
C PHE A 109 -8.13 -14.06 9.39
N GLN A 110 -7.55 -14.85 10.29
CA GLN A 110 -8.29 -15.90 10.97
C GLN A 110 -9.35 -15.24 11.86
N TYR A 111 -10.30 -14.54 11.24
CA TYR A 111 -11.53 -14.14 11.88
C TYR A 111 -12.36 -15.40 11.92
N GLN A 112 -12.53 -15.99 13.11
CA GLN A 112 -13.68 -16.82 13.39
C GLN A 112 -14.87 -15.89 13.64
N PRO A 113 -15.83 -15.82 12.72
CA PRO A 113 -17.19 -15.56 13.11
C PRO A 113 -18.05 -16.75 12.69
N GLN A 114 -18.64 -17.37 13.72
CA GLN A 114 -19.91 -18.09 13.72
C GLN A 114 -20.68 -17.96 12.39
N ILE A 115 -20.35 -18.78 11.39
CA ILE A 115 -21.22 -18.96 10.23
C ILE A 115 -22.41 -19.75 10.74
N LYS A 116 -23.42 -19.06 11.28
CA LYS A 116 -24.76 -19.63 11.35
C LYS A 116 -25.23 -19.78 9.91
N ARG A 117 -24.91 -20.94 9.32
CA ARG A 117 -25.64 -21.44 8.16
C ARG A 117 -27.08 -21.58 8.63
N GLY A 118 -27.96 -20.73 8.12
CA GLY A 118 -29.39 -20.87 8.33
C GLY A 118 -29.82 -22.24 7.82
N LEU A 119 -30.45 -23.01 8.72
CA LEU A 119 -31.38 -24.08 8.38
C LEU A 119 -32.72 -23.46 8.00
#